data_AF-A0AAW0RF94-F1
#
_entry.id   AF-A0AAW0RF94-F1
#
_cell.length_a   1.000
_cell.length_b   1.000
_cell.length_c   1.000
_cell.angle_alpha   90.00
_cell.angle_beta   90.00
_cell.angle_gamma   90.00
#
_symmetry.space_group_name_H-M   'P 1'
#
loop_
_entity.id
_entity.type
_entity.pdbx_description
1 polymer ?
#
loop_
_entity_poly.entity_id
_entity_poly.type
_entity_poly.pdbx_seq_one_letter_code
_entity_poly.pdbx_strand_id
1 'polypeptide(L)'
;MKPAILGRFSGAVLAAASVAAATTIAEINGNRFVSPLSGQNVTNVTGLVTASNNNGIWLRSLQPDGDARTSDGLYVFGNSILGSVKVGDIISLNGRVEMYRSNKNYIQLTELSRPTNVVVRSSGNPVKPLVIAVDTLSPPTQNYSGLDVGGIFGVPNAVNLVSESNPALDPASYGLDFWQSLLGELVTVRGAYQTSRPNSFGDVWVRGDWTATGVNAHGGITMLEGDANPETIIIGSPLDGSQNPNNTKLGDYLGDVTGVVYNAFGFYRLLPLTAVRPIVKANAEFPPVAFNSTGDCRGITVASYNAENLAPTSAHLPRVVDQIVHKLRLPDLIFLQEIQDNSGPTNDGVVSASLTLGTLADALLQSSGVAYNFTDVDPVNNQDGGEPGGNIRQAYLYRVDALDLHQPNRGGSTDANAVLDGPALKYNPGRIDPSNPAYDNSRKPLAAQWKAKKGGKVFFTVNVHLGSKGGSSTLHGDQRPPVNKGVEKRTSQNEAAAVR
;
A
#
# COMPACT_ATOMS: atom_id res chain seq x y z
N MET A 1 -86.97 32.27 36.92
CA MET A 1 -85.98 31.69 35.98
C MET A 1 -84.63 32.34 36.27
N LYS A 2 -83.65 31.58 36.76
CA LYS A 2 -82.29 32.06 37.10
C LYS A 2 -81.35 31.80 35.92
N PRO A 3 -80.43 32.71 35.56
CA PRO A 3 -79.41 32.44 34.55
C PRO A 3 -78.20 31.71 35.16
N ALA A 4 -77.61 30.82 34.37
CA ALA A 4 -76.43 30.03 34.73
C ALA A 4 -75.14 30.82 34.48
N ILE A 5 -74.19 30.70 35.42
CA ILE A 5 -72.85 31.30 35.37
C ILE A 5 -71.92 30.35 34.61
N LEU A 6 -71.29 30.83 33.54
CA LEU A 6 -70.27 30.10 32.80
C LEU A 6 -68.88 30.50 33.33
N GLY A 7 -68.25 29.64 34.13
CA GLY A 7 -66.85 29.81 34.57
C GLY A 7 -65.88 29.26 33.52
N ARG A 8 -65.03 30.12 32.95
CA ARG A 8 -63.88 29.70 32.13
C ARG A 8 -62.71 29.36 33.05
N PHE A 9 -62.29 28.09 33.04
CA PHE A 9 -60.98 27.69 33.57
C PHE A 9 -59.92 27.87 32.48
N SER A 10 -59.02 28.82 32.66
CA SER A 10 -57.78 28.93 31.89
C SER A 10 -56.74 27.98 32.49
N GLY A 11 -56.55 26.82 31.87
CA GLY A 11 -55.41 25.95 32.15
C GLY A 11 -54.16 26.48 31.46
N ALA A 12 -53.20 26.99 32.23
CA ALA A 12 -51.87 27.31 31.73
C ALA A 12 -51.10 26.01 31.50
N VAL A 13 -50.80 25.70 30.24
CA VAL A 13 -49.86 24.63 29.88
C VAL A 13 -48.45 25.19 30.07
N LEU A 14 -47.76 24.79 31.16
CA LEU A 14 -46.32 24.96 31.25
C LEU A 14 -45.67 24.00 30.24
N ALA A 15 -45.19 24.53 29.13
CA ALA A 15 -44.23 23.83 28.29
C ALA A 15 -42.90 23.75 29.04
N ALA A 16 -42.56 22.59 29.57
CA ALA A 16 -41.21 22.32 30.06
C ALA A 16 -40.27 22.35 28.84
N ALA A 17 -39.51 23.43 28.69
CA ALA A 17 -38.42 23.48 27.72
C ALA A 17 -37.39 22.42 28.14
N SER A 18 -37.27 21.34 27.36
CA SER A 18 -36.15 20.43 27.46
C SER A 18 -34.89 21.23 27.16
N VAL A 19 -34.05 21.44 28.18
CA VAL A 19 -32.70 21.96 27.98
C VAL A 19 -31.96 20.86 27.21
N ALA A 20 -31.85 20.99 25.89
CA ALA A 20 -31.03 20.10 25.08
C ALA A 20 -29.58 20.21 25.58
N ALA A 21 -29.05 19.14 26.17
CA ALA A 21 -27.67 19.09 26.62
C ALA A 21 -26.71 19.28 25.42
N ALA A 22 -25.60 19.98 25.64
CA ALA A 22 -24.59 20.17 24.60
C ALA A 22 -23.97 18.82 24.26
N THR A 23 -23.95 18.46 22.97
CA THR A 23 -23.31 17.22 22.51
C THR A 23 -21.80 17.40 22.45
N THR A 24 -21.07 16.51 23.09
CA THR A 24 -19.59 16.52 23.10
C THR A 24 -19.01 15.87 21.85
N ILE A 25 -17.75 16.18 21.53
CA ILE A 25 -17.03 15.52 20.42
C ILE A 25 -16.84 14.03 20.70
N ALA A 26 -16.55 13.66 21.95
CA ALA A 26 -16.45 12.27 22.37
C ALA A 26 -17.76 11.47 22.15
N GLU A 27 -18.93 12.04 22.44
CA GLU A 27 -20.23 11.41 22.16
C GLU A 27 -20.50 11.25 20.65
N ILE A 28 -20.04 12.22 19.84
CA ILE A 28 -20.15 12.14 18.38
C ILE A 28 -19.29 11.03 17.83
N ASN A 29 -18.02 10.94 18.22
CA ASN A 29 -17.13 9.91 17.71
C ASN A 29 -17.49 8.53 18.28
N GLY A 30 -17.74 8.44 19.59
CA GLY A 30 -17.90 7.19 20.30
C GLY A 30 -16.62 6.35 20.32
N ASN A 31 -16.69 5.18 20.96
CA ASN A 31 -15.54 4.26 21.11
C ASN A 31 -15.54 3.12 20.09
N ARG A 32 -16.05 3.38 18.88
CA ARG A 32 -16.24 2.42 17.79
C ARG A 32 -15.92 3.07 16.44
N PHE A 33 -15.91 2.29 15.36
CA PHE A 33 -15.69 2.80 14.01
C PHE A 33 -16.89 3.58 13.44
N VAL A 34 -18.11 3.24 13.86
CA VAL A 34 -19.35 3.92 13.47
C VAL A 34 -19.88 4.73 14.65
N SER A 35 -20.07 6.03 14.41
CA SER A 35 -20.63 6.96 15.38
C SER A 35 -21.99 6.49 15.93
N PRO A 36 -22.24 6.56 17.25
CA PRO A 36 -23.56 6.30 17.82
C PRO A 36 -24.60 7.37 17.43
N LEU A 37 -24.16 8.53 16.94
CA LEU A 37 -25.00 9.64 16.52
C LEU A 37 -25.12 9.74 14.99
N SER A 38 -24.67 8.73 14.25
CA SER A 38 -24.74 8.70 12.78
C SER A 38 -26.14 9.07 12.27
N GLY A 39 -26.21 10.06 11.39
CA GLY A 39 -27.42 10.57 10.76
C GLY A 39 -28.23 11.57 11.61
N GLN A 40 -27.84 11.80 12.86
CA GLN A 40 -28.54 12.69 13.79
C GLN A 40 -28.04 14.14 13.68
N ASN A 41 -28.94 15.08 13.98
CA ASN A 41 -28.56 16.49 14.16
C ASN A 41 -28.12 16.70 15.61
N VAL A 42 -26.99 17.36 15.80
CA VAL A 42 -26.42 17.69 17.11
C VAL A 42 -26.32 19.20 17.26
N THR A 43 -26.42 19.68 18.49
CA THR A 43 -26.43 21.11 18.80
C THR A 43 -25.39 21.47 19.84
N ASN A 44 -24.90 22.71 19.75
CA ASN A 44 -23.95 23.31 20.67
C ASN A 44 -22.66 22.49 20.87
N VAL A 45 -22.20 21.82 19.80
CA VAL A 45 -20.88 21.17 19.76
C VAL A 45 -19.84 22.27 19.91
N THR A 46 -18.94 22.16 20.88
CA THR A 46 -17.96 23.20 21.20
C THR A 46 -16.54 22.64 21.10
N GLY A 47 -15.64 23.38 20.47
CA GLY A 47 -14.26 22.94 20.31
C GLY A 47 -13.32 24.05 19.85
N LEU A 48 -12.02 23.81 20.03
CA LEU A 48 -10.92 24.63 19.53
C LEU A 48 -10.63 24.26 18.07
N VAL A 49 -10.61 25.24 17.17
CA VAL A 49 -10.19 25.05 15.78
C VAL A 49 -8.67 24.79 15.74
N THR A 50 -8.28 23.57 15.41
CA THR A 50 -6.86 23.14 15.40
C THR A 50 -6.24 23.21 14.02
N ALA A 51 -7.03 23.05 12.97
CA ALA A 51 -6.58 23.11 11.58
C ALA A 51 -7.75 23.42 10.63
N SER A 52 -7.42 23.74 9.37
CA SER A 52 -8.40 23.99 8.31
C SER A 52 -7.83 23.62 6.94
N ASN A 53 -8.71 23.30 5.99
CA ASN A 53 -8.40 23.17 4.58
C ASN A 53 -9.48 23.88 3.74
N ASN A 54 -9.47 23.69 2.41
CA ASN A 54 -10.44 24.31 1.51
C ASN A 54 -11.87 23.76 1.64
N ASN A 55 -12.09 22.70 2.41
CA ASN A 55 -13.37 21.99 2.52
C ASN A 55 -13.98 22.04 3.93
N GLY A 56 -13.22 22.44 4.95
CA GLY A 56 -13.68 22.38 6.33
C GLY A 56 -12.59 22.68 7.36
N ILE A 57 -12.92 22.42 8.61
CA ILE A 57 -12.06 22.68 9.77
C ILE A 57 -12.00 21.45 10.68
N TRP A 58 -10.94 21.36 11.48
CA TRP A 58 -10.84 20.38 12.55
C TRP A 58 -11.02 21.06 13.90
N LEU A 59 -11.84 20.43 14.74
CA LEU A 59 -12.06 20.84 16.13
C LEU A 59 -11.40 19.85 17.07
N ARG A 60 -10.92 20.35 18.20
CA ARG A 60 -10.58 19.54 19.37
C ARG A 60 -11.48 19.90 20.55
N SER A 61 -11.88 18.89 21.33
CA SER A 61 -12.57 19.09 22.60
C SER A 61 -11.77 19.96 23.56
N LEU A 62 -12.46 20.84 24.30
CA LEU A 62 -11.84 21.60 25.39
C LEU A 62 -11.73 20.78 26.68
N GLN A 63 -12.49 19.69 26.76
CA GLN A 63 -12.55 18.78 27.89
C GLN A 63 -12.46 17.35 27.35
N PRO A 64 -11.23 16.87 27.08
CA PRO A 64 -10.98 15.46 26.79
C PRO A 64 -11.67 14.53 27.78
N ASP A 65 -12.28 13.45 27.30
CA ASP A 65 -12.97 12.48 28.17
C ASP A 65 -12.00 11.49 28.86
N GLY A 66 -10.74 11.44 28.39
CA GLY A 66 -9.69 10.58 28.93
C GLY A 66 -9.81 9.11 28.55
N ASP A 67 -10.69 8.74 27.61
CA ASP A 67 -10.79 7.38 27.09
C ASP A 67 -9.91 7.25 25.84
N ALA A 68 -8.87 6.41 25.89
CA ALA A 68 -7.96 6.23 24.75
C ALA A 68 -8.64 5.65 23.49
N ARG A 69 -9.89 5.18 23.61
CA ARG A 69 -10.70 4.61 22.53
C ARG A 69 -11.61 5.63 21.85
N THR A 70 -11.69 6.86 22.33
CA THR A 70 -12.46 7.94 21.73
C THR A 70 -11.50 9.01 21.21
N SER A 71 -11.82 9.59 20.06
CA SER A 71 -11.09 10.76 19.57
C SER A 71 -11.73 12.03 20.13
N ASP A 72 -10.89 12.96 20.59
CA ASP A 72 -11.30 14.32 20.94
C ASP A 72 -11.29 15.28 19.74
N GLY A 73 -10.90 14.77 18.56
CA GLY A 73 -10.85 15.47 17.30
C GLY A 73 -12.13 15.25 16.47
N LEU A 74 -12.61 16.28 15.78
CA LEU A 74 -13.77 16.18 14.88
C LEU A 74 -13.55 17.00 13.62
N TYR A 75 -13.74 16.38 12.45
CA TYR A 75 -13.77 17.12 11.19
C TYR A 75 -15.16 17.71 10.96
N VAL A 76 -15.21 19.01 10.71
CA VAL A 76 -16.42 19.73 10.31
C VAL A 76 -16.34 20.00 8.82
N PHE A 77 -17.13 19.26 8.04
CA PHE A 77 -17.20 19.39 6.60
C PHE A 77 -18.18 20.51 6.18
N GLY A 78 -17.69 21.48 5.43
CA GLY A 78 -18.48 22.55 4.86
C GLY A 78 -17.67 23.82 4.64
N ASN A 79 -17.55 24.27 3.39
CA ASN A 79 -16.80 25.48 3.05
C ASN A 79 -17.42 26.78 3.60
N SER A 80 -18.73 26.77 3.94
CA SER A 80 -19.44 27.93 4.49
C SER A 80 -18.90 28.40 5.84
N ILE A 81 -18.21 27.53 6.57
CA ILE A 81 -17.62 27.89 7.88
C ILE A 81 -16.30 28.65 7.74
N LEU A 82 -15.56 28.46 6.63
CA LEU A 82 -14.17 28.91 6.48
C LEU A 82 -14.02 30.44 6.52
N GLY A 83 -15.04 31.19 6.10
CA GLY A 83 -15.03 32.65 6.18
C GLY A 83 -15.30 33.20 7.59
N SER A 84 -15.79 32.36 8.51
CA SER A 84 -16.31 32.79 9.82
C SER A 84 -15.40 32.42 10.99
N VAL A 85 -14.39 31.58 10.78
CA VAL A 85 -13.54 31.03 11.85
C VAL A 85 -12.07 30.97 11.42
N LYS A 86 -11.17 30.91 12.39
CA LYS A 86 -9.72 30.79 12.21
C LYS A 86 -9.16 29.73 13.14
N VAL A 87 -8.01 29.17 12.79
CA VAL A 87 -7.23 28.33 13.70
C VAL A 87 -6.93 29.12 14.99
N GLY A 88 -7.14 28.48 16.14
CA GLY A 88 -7.05 29.12 17.46
C GLY A 88 -8.37 29.72 17.98
N ASP A 89 -9.45 29.72 17.20
CA ASP A 89 -10.77 30.08 17.69
C ASP A 89 -11.38 28.94 18.51
N ILE A 90 -12.04 29.27 19.62
CA ILE A 90 -12.99 28.37 20.27
C ILE A 90 -14.36 28.71 19.73
N ILE A 91 -15.03 27.74 19.12
CA ILE A 91 -16.34 27.93 18.52
C ILE A 91 -17.37 27.00 19.14
N SER A 92 -18.65 27.37 19.02
CA SER A 92 -19.77 26.45 19.16
C SER A 92 -20.58 26.43 17.87
N LEU A 93 -21.07 25.26 17.46
CA LEU A 93 -21.89 25.10 16.26
C LEU A 93 -22.90 23.98 16.39
N ASN A 94 -23.87 23.98 15.47
CA ASN A 94 -24.76 22.86 15.21
C ASN A 94 -24.34 22.18 13.90
N GLY A 95 -24.73 20.91 13.73
CA GLY A 95 -24.50 20.19 12.48
C GLY A 95 -25.17 18.83 12.47
N ARG A 96 -24.89 18.04 11.43
CA ARG A 96 -25.38 16.67 11.28
C ARG A 96 -24.22 15.71 11.22
N VAL A 97 -24.24 14.69 12.07
CA VAL A 97 -23.20 13.66 12.10
C VAL A 97 -23.39 12.73 10.90
N GLU A 98 -22.36 12.56 10.09
CA GLU A 98 -22.36 11.71 8.90
C GLU A 98 -21.17 10.73 8.95
N MET A 99 -21.36 9.57 8.35
CA MET A 99 -20.32 8.54 8.20
C MET A 99 -19.86 8.50 6.75
N TYR A 100 -18.86 9.31 6.41
CA TYR A 100 -18.40 9.52 5.05
C TYR A 100 -17.40 8.45 4.58
N ARG A 101 -17.53 8.01 3.33
CA ARG A 101 -16.48 7.26 2.60
C ARG A 101 -16.63 7.48 1.10
N SER A 102 -15.50 7.56 0.39
CA SER A 102 -15.49 7.70 -1.08
C SER A 102 -15.63 6.38 -1.84
N ASN A 103 -15.43 5.25 -1.16
CA ASN A 103 -15.60 3.91 -1.71
C ASN A 103 -16.16 2.99 -0.62
N LYS A 104 -17.05 2.06 -1.00
CA LYS A 104 -17.66 1.11 -0.07
C LYS A 104 -16.68 0.16 0.64
N ASN A 105 -15.47 -0.03 0.09
CA ASN A 105 -14.45 -0.90 0.69
C ASN A 105 -13.58 -0.17 1.74
N TYR A 106 -13.78 1.15 1.92
CA TYR A 106 -13.01 1.95 2.88
C TYR A 106 -13.75 2.05 4.21
N ILE A 107 -12.97 2.17 5.29
CA ILE A 107 -13.48 2.56 6.61
C ILE A 107 -14.14 3.94 6.50
N GLN A 108 -15.21 4.14 7.27
CA GLN A 108 -15.95 5.40 7.29
C GLN A 108 -15.26 6.41 8.22
N LEU A 109 -15.23 7.66 7.79
CA LEU A 109 -14.85 8.83 8.58
C LEU A 109 -16.11 9.39 9.26
N THR A 110 -16.06 9.62 10.57
CA THR A 110 -17.05 10.44 11.26
C THR A 110 -16.78 11.92 10.98
N GLU A 111 -17.79 12.61 10.47
CA GLU A 111 -17.71 14.05 10.22
C GLU A 111 -19.00 14.77 10.64
N LEU A 112 -18.87 16.06 10.94
CA LEU A 112 -19.99 16.96 11.17
C LEU A 112 -20.25 17.78 9.90
N SER A 113 -21.36 17.50 9.23
CA SER A 113 -21.79 18.19 8.01
C SER A 113 -22.81 19.30 8.31
N ARG A 114 -23.09 20.14 7.31
CA ARG A 114 -24.12 21.20 7.35
C ARG A 114 -23.96 22.12 8.58
N PRO A 115 -22.77 22.72 8.79
CA PRO A 115 -22.54 23.57 9.95
C PRO A 115 -23.50 24.76 9.94
N THR A 116 -24.16 24.99 11.08
CA THR A 116 -25.09 26.11 11.30
C THR A 116 -24.89 26.69 12.70
N ASN A 117 -25.41 27.90 12.95
CA ASN A 117 -25.28 28.58 14.25
C ASN A 117 -23.84 28.63 14.78
N VAL A 118 -22.89 28.91 13.88
CA VAL A 118 -21.47 29.01 14.22
C VAL A 118 -21.25 30.30 15.02
N VAL A 119 -20.75 30.16 16.23
CA VAL A 119 -20.46 31.27 17.15
C VAL A 119 -19.02 31.14 17.62
N VAL A 120 -18.20 32.16 17.34
CA VAL A 120 -16.85 32.30 17.91
C VAL A 120 -16.99 32.79 19.35
N ARG A 121 -16.53 31.98 20.30
CA ARG A 121 -16.58 32.24 21.75
C ARG A 121 -15.33 32.96 22.24
N SER A 122 -14.17 32.62 21.67
CA SER A 122 -12.90 33.32 21.89
C SER A 122 -11.95 33.06 20.72
N SER A 123 -10.91 33.88 20.61
CA SER A 123 -9.93 33.83 19.51
C SER A 123 -8.50 33.90 20.02
N GLY A 124 -7.55 33.41 19.22
CA GLY A 124 -6.12 33.48 19.53
C GLY A 124 -5.66 32.52 20.63
N ASN A 125 -6.43 31.46 20.87
CA ASN A 125 -6.07 30.43 21.84
C ASN A 125 -4.89 29.59 21.32
N PRO A 126 -4.00 29.12 22.21
CA PRO A 126 -2.88 28.29 21.81
C PRO A 126 -3.35 26.94 21.26
N VAL A 127 -2.85 26.57 20.08
CA VAL A 127 -3.06 25.25 19.48
C VAL A 127 -1.79 24.43 19.70
N LYS A 128 -1.88 23.36 20.49
CA LYS A 128 -0.76 22.47 20.80
C LYS A 128 -1.04 21.08 20.25
N PRO A 129 -0.19 20.49 19.40
CA PRO A 129 -0.39 19.10 18.96
C PRO A 129 -0.16 18.11 20.11
N LEU A 130 -0.78 16.94 20.02
CA LEU A 130 -0.42 15.79 20.87
C LEU A 130 0.78 15.08 20.25
N VAL A 131 1.74 14.67 21.07
CA VAL A 131 2.89 13.91 20.60
C VAL A 131 2.57 12.41 20.68
N ILE A 132 2.61 11.72 19.53
CA ILE A 132 2.35 10.27 19.49
C ILE A 132 3.37 9.53 20.35
N ALA A 133 2.91 8.53 21.10
CA ALA A 133 3.68 7.72 22.05
C ALA A 133 4.24 8.49 23.27
N VAL A 134 3.85 9.75 23.46
CA VAL A 134 4.15 10.54 24.67
C VAL A 134 2.85 10.98 25.33
N ASP A 135 2.02 11.69 24.58
CA ASP A 135 0.69 12.16 25.02
C ASP A 135 -0.42 11.17 24.63
N THR A 136 -0.09 10.16 23.83
CA THR A 136 -0.99 9.08 23.37
C THR A 136 -0.39 7.71 23.69
N LEU A 137 -1.16 6.65 23.47
CA LEU A 137 -0.60 5.30 23.37
C LEU A 137 0.49 5.21 22.30
N SER A 138 1.35 4.20 22.41
CA SER A 138 2.24 3.82 21.30
C SER A 138 1.46 3.02 20.26
N PRO A 139 1.72 3.21 18.94
CA PRO A 139 1.09 2.40 17.92
C PRO A 139 1.41 0.91 18.11
N PRO A 140 0.43 -0.01 17.98
CA PRO A 140 0.67 -1.45 17.96
C PRO A 140 1.57 -1.84 16.79
N THR A 141 2.37 -2.90 16.95
CA THR A 141 3.45 -3.25 16.00
C THR A 141 3.23 -4.55 15.23
N GLN A 142 2.04 -5.15 15.29
CA GLN A 142 1.75 -6.42 14.60
C GLN A 142 0.32 -6.50 14.07
N ASN A 143 -0.67 -6.49 14.97
CA ASN A 143 -2.06 -6.73 14.59
C ASN A 143 -2.73 -5.45 14.09
N TYR A 144 -3.51 -5.56 13.01
CA TYR A 144 -4.29 -4.45 12.49
C TYR A 144 -5.69 -4.38 13.10
N SER A 145 -6.37 -5.53 13.26
CA SER A 145 -7.72 -5.60 13.82
C SER A 145 -7.99 -6.98 14.43
N GLY A 146 -8.80 -7.01 15.49
CA GLY A 146 -9.33 -8.26 16.06
C GLY A 146 -10.26 -9.02 15.10
N LEU A 147 -10.68 -8.41 13.99
CA LEU A 147 -11.52 -9.03 12.96
C LEU A 147 -10.71 -9.80 11.90
N ASP A 148 -9.38 -9.75 11.95
CA ASP A 148 -8.48 -10.42 11.02
C ASP A 148 -8.35 -11.92 11.35
N VAL A 149 -9.32 -12.71 10.91
CA VAL A 149 -9.27 -14.18 11.07
C VAL A 149 -8.05 -14.75 10.35
N GLY A 150 -7.13 -15.38 11.10
CA GLY A 150 -5.86 -15.88 10.55
C GLY A 150 -4.81 -14.78 10.31
N GLY A 151 -5.01 -13.59 10.86
CA GLY A 151 -4.11 -12.44 10.72
C GLY A 151 -4.35 -11.62 9.45
N ILE A 152 -3.56 -10.56 9.27
CA ILE A 152 -3.72 -9.57 8.18
C ILE A 152 -3.64 -10.19 6.78
N PHE A 153 -3.00 -11.35 6.64
CA PHE A 153 -2.88 -12.11 5.39
C PHE A 153 -3.71 -13.40 5.37
N GLY A 154 -4.54 -13.63 6.39
CA GLY A 154 -5.34 -14.83 6.57
C GLY A 154 -6.37 -15.04 5.46
N VAL A 155 -6.58 -16.31 5.10
CA VAL A 155 -7.62 -16.76 4.15
C VAL A 155 -8.61 -17.70 4.87
N PRO A 156 -9.91 -17.70 4.52
CA PRO A 156 -10.57 -16.87 3.52
C PRO A 156 -10.57 -15.37 3.90
N ASN A 157 -10.40 -14.50 2.90
CA ASN A 157 -10.40 -13.04 3.13
C ASN A 157 -11.83 -12.50 3.29
N ALA A 158 -11.94 -11.26 3.77
CA ALA A 158 -13.18 -10.49 3.83
C ALA A 158 -14.37 -11.23 4.48
N VAL A 159 -14.08 -12.06 5.48
CA VAL A 159 -15.10 -12.78 6.26
C VAL A 159 -15.83 -11.88 7.25
N ASN A 160 -15.24 -10.73 7.59
CA ASN A 160 -15.83 -9.70 8.44
C ASN A 160 -15.81 -8.33 7.73
N LEU A 161 -16.72 -7.45 8.16
CA LEU A 161 -16.73 -6.03 7.82
C LEU A 161 -16.64 -5.21 9.11
N VAL A 162 -15.73 -4.22 9.15
CA VAL A 162 -15.55 -3.31 10.29
C VAL A 162 -16.83 -2.52 10.53
N SER A 163 -17.46 -2.00 9.47
CA SER A 163 -18.68 -1.19 9.53
C SER A 163 -19.91 -1.95 10.03
N GLU A 164 -19.99 -3.26 9.78
CA GLU A 164 -21.11 -4.11 10.23
C GLU A 164 -20.87 -4.66 11.64
N SER A 165 -19.66 -5.17 11.91
CA SER A 165 -19.31 -5.72 13.22
C SER A 165 -19.20 -4.63 14.28
N ASN A 166 -18.73 -3.44 13.84
CA ASN A 166 -18.55 -2.22 14.62
C ASN A 166 -18.03 -2.47 16.05
N PRO A 167 -16.89 -3.15 16.24
CA PRO A 167 -16.39 -3.50 17.57
C PRO A 167 -16.03 -2.25 18.37
N ALA A 168 -15.99 -2.39 19.71
CA ALA A 168 -15.33 -1.40 20.54
C ALA A 168 -13.84 -1.37 20.19
N LEU A 169 -13.27 -0.17 20.08
CA LEU A 169 -11.86 -0.01 19.75
C LEU A 169 -10.97 -0.58 20.87
N ASP A 170 -9.91 -1.28 20.49
CA ASP A 170 -8.78 -1.65 21.35
C ASP A 170 -7.46 -1.12 20.75
N PRO A 171 -7.19 0.19 20.92
CA PRO A 171 -6.04 0.87 20.33
C PRO A 171 -4.69 0.45 20.92
N ALA A 172 -4.68 -0.28 22.03
CA ALA A 172 -3.46 -0.85 22.60
C ALA A 172 -3.04 -2.13 21.86
N SER A 173 -4.00 -2.86 21.28
CA SER A 173 -3.75 -4.15 20.64
C SER A 173 -3.75 -4.07 19.11
N TYR A 174 -4.50 -3.14 18.51
CA TYR A 174 -4.78 -3.13 17.07
C TYR A 174 -4.48 -1.77 16.41
N GLY A 175 -3.69 -1.81 15.33
CA GLY A 175 -3.26 -0.62 14.60
C GLY A 175 -4.39 0.19 13.98
N LEU A 176 -5.44 -0.45 13.44
CA LEU A 176 -6.59 0.29 12.90
C LEU A 176 -7.33 1.03 14.00
N ASP A 177 -7.54 0.37 15.13
CA ASP A 177 -8.21 0.93 16.28
C ASP A 177 -7.42 2.11 16.86
N PHE A 178 -6.09 2.01 16.88
CA PHE A 178 -5.19 3.09 17.27
C PHE A 178 -5.34 4.33 16.38
N TRP A 179 -5.27 4.17 15.05
CA TRP A 179 -5.41 5.32 14.15
C TRP A 179 -6.85 5.86 14.13
N GLN A 180 -7.84 5.01 14.36
CA GLN A 180 -9.24 5.43 14.51
C GLN A 180 -9.45 6.27 15.77
N SER A 181 -8.84 5.91 16.90
CA SER A 181 -8.99 6.67 18.15
C SER A 181 -8.30 8.03 18.12
N LEU A 182 -7.47 8.30 17.12
CA LEU A 182 -6.87 9.60 16.86
C LEU A 182 -7.53 10.36 15.70
N LEU A 183 -8.63 9.86 15.13
CA LEU A 183 -9.21 10.46 13.93
C LEU A 183 -9.63 11.92 14.15
N GLY A 184 -9.12 12.84 13.33
CA GLY A 184 -9.37 14.27 13.44
C GLY A 184 -8.46 15.01 14.44
N GLU A 185 -7.61 14.30 15.19
CA GLU A 185 -6.69 14.93 16.13
C GLU A 185 -5.49 15.59 15.46
N LEU A 186 -5.07 16.74 16.00
CA LEU A 186 -3.81 17.38 15.63
C LEU A 186 -2.65 16.75 16.42
N VAL A 187 -1.78 16.02 15.74
CA VAL A 187 -0.70 15.25 16.34
C VAL A 187 0.66 15.57 15.73
N THR A 188 1.72 15.23 16.46
CA THR A 188 3.10 15.24 16.00
C THR A 188 3.67 13.82 16.00
N VAL A 189 4.12 13.38 14.82
CA VAL A 189 5.01 12.23 14.67
C VAL A 189 6.43 12.74 14.90
N ARG A 190 7.03 12.40 16.05
CA ARG A 190 8.42 12.78 16.33
C ARG A 190 9.39 11.91 15.55
N GLY A 191 10.47 12.52 15.05
CA GLY A 191 11.57 11.81 14.42
C GLY A 191 11.15 10.88 13.28
N ALA A 192 10.35 11.38 12.35
CA ALA A 192 9.77 10.58 11.28
C ALA A 192 10.84 10.06 10.30
N TYR A 193 10.81 8.75 10.04
CA TYR A 193 11.56 8.08 8.97
C TYR A 193 10.60 7.61 7.88
N GLN A 194 10.92 7.96 6.64
CA GLN A 194 10.17 7.52 5.47
C GLN A 194 10.37 6.02 5.21
N THR A 195 9.29 5.25 5.11
CA THR A 195 9.30 3.80 4.92
C THR A 195 8.89 3.36 3.50
N SER A 196 8.45 4.30 2.65
CA SER A 196 8.11 4.05 1.24
C SER A 196 8.79 5.04 0.29
N ARG A 197 8.61 4.86 -1.02
CA ARG A 197 8.83 5.96 -1.99
C ARG A 197 7.56 6.82 -2.10
N PRO A 198 7.67 8.09 -2.53
CA PRO A 198 6.49 8.91 -2.79
C PRO A 198 5.68 8.32 -3.94
N ASN A 199 4.35 8.35 -3.81
CA ASN A 199 3.46 8.12 -4.94
C ASN A 199 3.40 9.37 -5.85
N SER A 200 2.56 9.36 -6.89
CA SER A 200 2.40 10.49 -7.81
C SER A 200 1.87 11.79 -7.17
N PHE A 201 1.35 11.71 -5.94
CA PHE A 201 0.85 12.85 -5.16
C PHE A 201 1.84 13.32 -4.08
N GLY A 202 3.01 12.68 -3.99
CA GLY A 202 3.98 12.96 -2.93
C GLY A 202 3.61 12.37 -1.57
N ASP A 203 2.61 11.47 -1.51
CA ASP A 203 2.29 10.76 -0.27
C ASP A 203 3.37 9.72 0.04
N VAL A 204 3.80 9.65 1.30
CA VAL A 204 4.84 8.73 1.76
C VAL A 204 4.42 8.06 3.06
N TRP A 205 4.74 6.78 3.24
CA TRP A 205 4.61 6.12 4.54
C TRP A 205 5.75 6.54 5.45
N VAL A 206 5.46 6.70 6.74
CA VAL A 206 6.44 6.99 7.78
C VAL A 206 6.21 6.16 9.03
N ARG A 207 7.27 5.97 9.81
CA ARG A 207 7.23 5.65 11.24
C ARG A 207 7.83 6.80 12.04
N GLY A 208 7.45 6.98 13.28
CA GLY A 208 8.11 7.90 14.21
C GLY A 208 9.14 7.24 15.11
N ASP A 209 9.57 7.99 16.11
CA ASP A 209 10.45 7.57 17.20
C ASP A 209 9.65 6.88 18.32
N TRP A 210 9.10 5.71 17.98
CA TRP A 210 8.43 4.79 18.89
C TRP A 210 8.89 3.35 18.63
N THR A 211 8.53 2.43 19.51
CA THR A 211 8.79 0.99 19.32
C THR A 211 8.17 0.51 18.01
N ALA A 212 8.98 -0.06 17.14
CA ALA A 212 8.55 -0.63 15.86
C ALA A 212 9.24 -1.98 15.64
N THR A 213 8.59 -2.91 14.95
CA THR A 213 9.21 -4.18 14.54
C THR A 213 9.71 -4.07 13.10
N GLY A 214 10.55 -5.01 12.63
CA GLY A 214 11.00 -5.00 11.23
C GLY A 214 11.87 -3.80 10.78
N VAL A 215 12.33 -2.93 11.70
CA VAL A 215 13.19 -1.79 11.35
C VAL A 215 14.48 -2.30 10.71
N ASN A 216 14.75 -1.84 9.48
CA ASN A 216 15.88 -2.30 8.69
C ASN A 216 17.00 -1.25 8.60
N ALA A 217 18.18 -1.68 8.13
CA ALA A 217 19.37 -0.82 8.03
C ALA A 217 19.21 0.37 7.05
N HIS A 218 18.16 0.35 6.21
CA HIS A 218 17.81 1.47 5.34
C HIS A 218 16.89 2.49 6.02
N GLY A 219 16.63 2.37 7.32
CA GLY A 219 15.78 3.29 8.10
C GLY A 219 14.28 3.05 7.95
N GLY A 220 13.88 2.24 6.97
CA GLY A 220 12.51 1.82 6.74
C GLY A 220 12.07 0.68 7.66
N ILE A 221 10.93 0.07 7.31
CA ILE A 221 10.35 -1.07 8.02
C ILE A 221 10.05 -2.20 7.02
N THR A 222 10.42 -3.42 7.38
CA THR A 222 10.21 -4.63 6.59
C THR A 222 9.03 -5.40 7.16
N MET A 223 8.08 -5.80 6.31
CA MET A 223 7.00 -6.70 6.71
C MET A 223 7.58 -8.03 7.21
N LEU A 224 7.01 -8.56 8.29
CA LEU A 224 7.38 -9.83 8.89
C LEU A 224 6.23 -10.84 8.74
N GLU A 225 6.46 -12.08 9.18
CA GLU A 225 5.39 -13.07 9.23
C GLU A 225 4.25 -12.59 10.13
N GLY A 226 3.05 -12.46 9.56
CA GLY A 226 1.86 -11.98 10.28
C GLY A 226 1.80 -10.47 10.55
N ASP A 227 2.85 -9.72 10.20
CA ASP A 227 2.95 -8.29 10.46
C ASP A 227 3.13 -7.49 9.15
N ALA A 228 2.21 -6.56 8.90
CA ALA A 228 2.23 -5.66 7.74
C ALA A 228 2.46 -4.18 8.13
N ASN A 229 3.08 -3.96 9.29
CA ASN A 229 3.54 -2.68 9.83
C ASN A 229 2.43 -1.68 10.21
N PRO A 230 1.50 -2.06 11.12
CA PRO A 230 0.43 -1.19 11.61
C PRO A 230 0.92 0.10 12.29
N GLU A 231 2.17 0.13 12.76
CA GLU A 231 2.80 1.28 13.40
C GLU A 231 3.23 2.38 12.42
N THR A 232 2.84 2.29 11.14
CA THR A 232 3.12 3.29 10.11
C THR A 232 1.88 4.07 9.69
N ILE A 233 2.10 5.30 9.22
CA ILE A 233 1.04 6.17 8.70
C ILE A 233 1.51 6.87 7.43
N ILE A 234 0.58 7.17 6.53
CA ILE A 234 0.86 7.96 5.33
C ILE A 234 0.93 9.45 5.71
N ILE A 235 1.99 10.16 5.33
CA ILE A 235 1.97 11.61 5.20
C ILE A 235 1.26 11.96 3.90
N GLY A 236 0.10 12.62 4.02
CA GLY A 236 -0.72 13.06 2.90
C GLY A 236 -0.39 14.48 2.43
N SER A 237 -1.33 15.06 1.68
CA SER A 237 -1.21 16.43 1.16
C SER A 237 -1.20 17.48 2.29
N PRO A 238 -0.30 18.47 2.23
CA PRO A 238 -0.25 19.56 3.20
C PRO A 238 -1.52 20.43 3.22
N LEU A 239 -1.91 20.87 4.42
CA LEU A 239 -3.12 21.68 4.61
C LEU A 239 -2.99 23.12 4.11
N ASP A 240 -1.77 23.68 4.11
CA ASP A 240 -1.47 25.03 3.63
C ASP A 240 -1.43 25.15 2.08
N GLY A 241 -1.65 24.05 1.36
CA GLY A 241 -1.60 24.00 -0.10
C GLY A 241 -0.20 23.91 -0.68
N SER A 242 0.84 23.84 0.16
CA SER A 242 2.18 23.46 -0.28
C SER A 242 2.23 22.00 -0.76
N GLN A 243 3.31 21.61 -1.43
CA GLN A 243 3.44 20.28 -2.03
C GLN A 243 4.63 19.52 -1.46
N ASN A 244 4.40 18.27 -1.10
CA ASN A 244 5.46 17.34 -0.74
C ASN A 244 6.35 17.04 -1.97
N PRO A 245 7.67 16.85 -1.78
CA PRO A 245 8.57 16.43 -2.85
C PRO A 245 8.23 15.03 -3.37
N ASN A 246 8.39 14.82 -4.68
CA ASN A 246 8.17 13.53 -5.35
C ASN A 246 9.47 12.74 -5.62
N ASN A 247 10.60 13.21 -5.09
CA ASN A 247 11.93 12.63 -5.30
C ASN A 247 12.62 12.18 -4.01
N THR A 248 11.86 12.01 -2.93
CA THR A 248 12.35 11.46 -1.67
C THR A 248 12.55 9.94 -1.76
N LYS A 249 13.30 9.40 -0.81
CA LYS A 249 13.73 8.01 -0.79
C LYS A 249 13.24 7.32 0.48
N LEU A 250 13.04 6.00 0.37
CA LEU A 250 12.93 5.15 1.55
C LEU A 250 14.18 5.36 2.42
N GLY A 251 13.94 5.60 3.71
CA GLY A 251 14.98 5.90 4.70
C GLY A 251 15.23 7.38 4.95
N ASP A 252 14.69 8.29 4.14
CA ASP A 252 14.84 9.72 4.38
C ASP A 252 14.29 10.06 5.78
N TYR A 253 15.07 10.82 6.55
CA TYR A 253 14.65 11.34 7.85
C TYR A 253 14.01 12.71 7.66
N LEU A 254 12.75 12.84 8.07
CA LEU A 254 11.94 14.04 7.90
C LEU A 254 11.94 14.94 9.15
N GLY A 255 12.43 14.45 10.30
CA GLY A 255 12.28 15.14 11.57
C GLY A 255 10.85 15.05 12.11
N ASP A 256 10.45 16.02 12.92
CA ASP A 256 9.10 16.06 13.48
C ASP A 256 8.10 16.51 12.43
N VAL A 257 7.01 15.75 12.26
CA VAL A 257 5.92 16.07 11.33
C VAL A 257 4.64 16.27 12.12
N THR A 258 4.08 17.48 12.05
CA THR A 258 2.83 17.84 12.71
C THR A 258 1.70 17.95 11.70
N GLY A 259 0.54 17.36 12.00
CA GLY A 259 -0.60 17.35 11.12
C GLY A 259 -1.86 16.78 11.78
N VAL A 260 -2.95 16.72 11.03
CA VAL A 260 -4.20 16.10 11.50
C VAL A 260 -4.33 14.68 11.01
N VAL A 261 -4.70 13.75 11.89
CA VAL A 261 -5.00 12.37 11.49
C VAL A 261 -6.34 12.36 10.73
N TYR A 262 -6.36 11.72 9.58
CA TYR A 262 -7.49 11.69 8.68
C TYR A 262 -7.61 10.32 8.01
N ASN A 263 -8.79 9.95 7.55
CA ASN A 263 -8.98 8.74 6.74
C ASN A 263 -9.40 9.12 5.32
N ALA A 264 -8.60 8.71 4.33
CA ALA A 264 -8.91 8.96 2.93
C ALA A 264 -8.29 7.90 2.02
N PHE A 265 -8.99 7.59 0.92
CA PHE A 265 -8.53 6.65 -0.09
C PHE A 265 -8.19 5.26 0.47
N GLY A 266 -8.89 4.84 1.52
CA GLY A 266 -8.72 3.53 2.17
C GLY A 266 -7.53 3.43 3.12
N PHE A 267 -6.94 4.56 3.53
CA PHE A 267 -5.83 4.61 4.48
C PHE A 267 -5.99 5.76 5.47
N TYR A 268 -5.62 5.52 6.73
CA TYR A 268 -5.26 6.57 7.67
C TYR A 268 -4.02 7.34 7.19
N ARG A 269 -4.05 8.65 7.37
CA ARG A 269 -3.04 9.60 6.92
C ARG A 269 -2.88 10.69 7.96
N LEU A 270 -1.67 11.22 8.08
CA LEU A 270 -1.41 12.50 8.69
C LEU A 270 -1.42 13.55 7.57
N LEU A 271 -2.36 14.49 7.60
CA LEU A 271 -2.33 15.66 6.70
C LEU A 271 -1.44 16.71 7.36
N PRO A 272 -0.19 16.89 6.91
CA PRO A 272 0.74 17.77 7.59
C PRO A 272 0.29 19.22 7.46
N LEU A 273 0.63 20.06 8.45
CA LEU A 273 0.26 21.49 8.39
C LEU A 273 0.94 22.18 7.19
N THR A 274 2.17 21.78 6.88
CA THR A 274 2.99 22.28 5.78
C THR A 274 3.75 21.13 5.11
N ALA A 275 4.30 21.35 3.91
CA ALA A 275 5.05 20.34 3.18
C ALA A 275 6.24 19.79 3.96
N VAL A 276 6.37 18.46 3.97
CA VAL A 276 7.53 17.78 4.55
C VAL A 276 8.72 17.81 3.59
N ARG A 277 9.93 17.82 4.14
CA ARG A 277 11.18 17.68 3.36
C ARG A 277 12.20 16.86 4.15
N PRO A 278 13.00 16.02 3.48
CA PRO A 278 14.10 15.32 4.15
C PRO A 278 15.07 16.31 4.78
N ILE A 279 15.30 16.15 6.09
CA ILE A 279 16.37 16.81 6.84
C ILE A 279 17.67 16.05 6.59
N VAL A 280 17.62 14.71 6.64
CA VAL A 280 18.73 13.84 6.26
C VAL A 280 18.25 12.92 5.15
N LYS A 281 18.93 13.00 4.01
CA LYS A 281 18.63 12.12 2.86
C LYS A 281 19.29 10.77 3.06
N ALA A 282 18.52 9.71 2.91
CA ALA A 282 19.06 8.36 2.85
C ALA A 282 19.91 8.16 1.60
N ASN A 283 20.93 7.33 1.76
CA ASN A 283 21.67 6.81 0.64
C ASN A 283 20.89 5.62 0.03
N ALA A 284 20.42 5.79 -1.21
CA ALA A 284 19.79 4.72 -1.96
C ALA A 284 20.79 3.93 -2.82
N GLU A 285 22.08 4.26 -2.76
CA GLU A 285 23.12 3.45 -3.39
C GLU A 285 23.22 2.10 -2.68
N PHE A 286 22.98 1.05 -3.44
CA PHE A 286 23.32 -0.30 -3.05
C PHE A 286 24.67 -0.66 -3.69
N PRO A 287 25.59 -1.28 -2.92
CA PRO A 287 26.87 -1.68 -3.46
C PRO A 287 26.68 -2.79 -4.51
N PRO A 288 27.60 -2.91 -5.47
CA PRO A 288 27.67 -4.09 -6.32
C PRO A 288 27.77 -5.37 -5.50
N VAL A 289 27.32 -6.49 -6.07
CA VAL A 289 27.48 -7.81 -5.43
C VAL A 289 28.96 -8.10 -5.13
N ALA A 290 29.23 -8.63 -3.95
CA ALA A 290 30.61 -8.82 -3.46
C ALA A 290 31.24 -10.16 -3.89
N PHE A 291 30.44 -11.11 -4.35
CA PHE A 291 30.92 -12.42 -4.81
C PHE A 291 31.20 -12.41 -6.32
N ASN A 292 32.11 -13.27 -6.75
CA ASN A 292 32.47 -13.44 -8.16
C ASN A 292 32.11 -14.85 -8.62
N SER A 293 31.81 -14.97 -9.91
CA SER A 293 31.78 -16.27 -10.56
C SER A 293 33.18 -16.83 -10.76
N THR A 294 33.31 -18.16 -10.73
CA THR A 294 34.49 -18.87 -11.24
C THR A 294 34.35 -19.25 -12.73
N GLY A 295 33.14 -19.09 -13.29
CA GLY A 295 32.79 -19.49 -14.66
C GLY A 295 32.86 -21.00 -14.89
N ASP A 296 32.90 -21.78 -13.80
CA ASP A 296 33.06 -23.22 -13.81
C ASP A 296 32.22 -23.89 -12.71
N CYS A 297 32.30 -25.22 -12.63
CA CYS A 297 31.47 -26.02 -11.73
C CYS A 297 31.70 -25.76 -10.23
N ARG A 298 32.73 -25.00 -9.84
CA ARG A 298 33.01 -24.63 -8.44
C ARG A 298 32.20 -23.40 -8.00
N GLY A 299 31.67 -22.61 -8.95
CA GLY A 299 30.89 -21.42 -8.62
C GLY A 299 30.37 -20.72 -9.85
N ILE A 300 29.06 -20.78 -10.03
CA ILE A 300 28.30 -19.98 -11.00
C ILE A 300 27.53 -18.88 -10.25
N THR A 301 27.35 -17.72 -10.87
CA THR A 301 26.52 -16.65 -10.34
C THR A 301 25.17 -16.61 -11.04
N VAL A 302 24.11 -16.42 -10.25
CA VAL A 302 22.73 -16.41 -10.71
C VAL A 302 22.03 -15.15 -10.23
N ALA A 303 21.25 -14.51 -11.09
CA ALA A 303 20.35 -13.42 -10.74
C ALA A 303 18.91 -13.73 -11.14
N SER A 304 17.95 -13.22 -10.38
CA SER A 304 16.55 -13.10 -10.80
C SER A 304 16.23 -11.63 -11.00
N TYR A 305 15.70 -11.28 -12.18
CA TYR A 305 15.57 -9.91 -12.61
C TYR A 305 14.28 -9.69 -13.40
N ASN A 306 13.38 -8.88 -12.86
CA ASN A 306 12.21 -8.37 -13.57
C ASN A 306 12.62 -7.07 -14.28
N ALA A 307 12.48 -7.05 -15.61
CA ALA A 307 12.92 -5.94 -16.46
C ALA A 307 11.81 -4.92 -16.78
N GLU A 308 10.66 -5.00 -16.10
CA GLU A 308 9.54 -4.04 -16.20
C GLU A 308 9.06 -3.84 -17.65
N ASN A 309 8.25 -4.77 -18.16
CA ASN A 309 7.73 -4.75 -19.54
C ASN A 309 8.80 -4.38 -20.60
N LEU A 310 9.96 -5.02 -20.57
CA LEU A 310 11.07 -4.68 -21.46
C LEU A 310 10.73 -5.05 -22.91
N ALA A 311 10.88 -4.06 -23.80
CA ALA A 311 10.74 -4.14 -25.26
C ALA A 311 11.99 -3.51 -25.93
N PRO A 312 12.18 -3.64 -27.26
CA PRO A 312 13.41 -3.16 -27.92
C PRO A 312 13.64 -1.65 -27.78
N THR A 313 12.57 -0.88 -27.64
CA THR A 313 12.57 0.60 -27.58
C THR A 313 12.33 1.16 -26.18
N SER A 314 12.32 0.31 -25.15
CA SER A 314 12.11 0.74 -23.77
C SER A 314 13.15 1.77 -23.32
N ALA A 315 12.69 2.95 -22.88
CA ALA A 315 13.57 4.03 -22.43
C ALA A 315 14.45 3.65 -21.22
N HIS A 316 14.03 2.65 -20.43
CA HIS A 316 14.78 2.14 -19.28
C HIS A 316 15.77 1.03 -19.61
N LEU A 317 15.85 0.53 -20.86
CA LEU A 317 16.80 -0.52 -21.25
C LEU A 317 18.26 -0.19 -20.87
N PRO A 318 18.77 1.04 -21.09
CA PRO A 318 20.13 1.39 -20.66
C PRO A 318 20.35 1.25 -19.14
N ARG A 319 19.31 1.48 -18.33
CA ARG A 319 19.36 1.29 -16.88
C ARG A 319 19.39 -0.19 -16.51
N VAL A 320 18.68 -1.05 -17.24
CA VAL A 320 18.74 -2.50 -17.07
C VAL A 320 20.17 -3.00 -17.35
N VAL A 321 20.77 -2.54 -18.45
CA VAL A 321 22.16 -2.86 -18.81
C VAL A 321 23.12 -2.41 -17.71
N ASP A 322 23.04 -1.16 -17.27
CA ASP A 322 23.88 -0.61 -16.20
C ASP A 322 23.81 -1.45 -14.91
N GLN A 323 22.60 -1.86 -14.51
CA GLN A 323 22.41 -2.68 -13.32
C GLN A 323 23.03 -4.08 -13.48
N ILE A 324 22.87 -4.73 -14.63
CA ILE A 324 23.47 -6.04 -14.88
C ILE A 324 25.00 -5.96 -14.88
N VAL A 325 25.57 -4.94 -15.53
CA VAL A 325 27.02 -4.76 -15.66
C VAL A 325 27.65 -4.35 -14.33
N HIS A 326 27.16 -3.29 -13.70
CA HIS A 326 27.85 -2.63 -12.59
C HIS A 326 27.36 -3.06 -11.23
N LYS A 327 26.06 -3.39 -11.07
CA LYS A 327 25.51 -3.77 -9.77
C LYS A 327 25.48 -5.28 -9.56
N LEU A 328 25.02 -6.04 -10.55
CA LEU A 328 24.98 -7.50 -10.51
C LEU A 328 26.30 -8.15 -10.95
N ARG A 329 27.20 -7.36 -11.54
CA ARG A 329 28.56 -7.78 -11.96
C ARG A 329 28.55 -8.96 -12.92
N LEU A 330 27.74 -8.85 -13.97
CA LEU A 330 27.67 -9.80 -15.09
C LEU A 330 27.42 -11.25 -14.62
N PRO A 331 26.24 -11.57 -14.05
CA PRO A 331 25.90 -12.93 -13.63
C PRO A 331 26.01 -13.94 -14.77
N ASP A 332 26.43 -15.17 -14.48
CA ASP A 332 26.51 -16.22 -15.53
C ASP A 332 25.14 -16.61 -16.06
N LEU A 333 24.12 -16.60 -15.20
CA LEU A 333 22.73 -16.90 -15.55
C LEU A 333 21.78 -15.87 -14.94
N ILE A 334 20.83 -15.40 -15.74
CA ILE A 334 19.80 -14.45 -15.31
C ILE A 334 18.43 -15.05 -15.64
N PHE A 335 17.61 -15.21 -14.60
CA PHE A 335 16.19 -15.51 -14.68
C PHE A 335 15.48 -14.21 -15.00
N LEU A 336 15.27 -13.98 -16.30
CA LEU A 336 14.77 -12.73 -16.81
C LEU A 336 13.23 -12.78 -16.90
N GLN A 337 12.56 -11.73 -16.44
CA GLN A 337 11.11 -11.66 -16.34
C GLN A 337 10.58 -10.35 -16.93
N GLU A 338 9.33 -10.36 -17.37
CA GLU A 338 8.66 -9.24 -18.05
C GLU A 338 9.30 -8.81 -19.37
N ILE A 339 9.62 -9.80 -20.21
CA ILE A 339 10.07 -9.54 -21.56
C ILE A 339 8.87 -9.51 -22.49
N GLN A 340 8.68 -8.39 -23.19
CA GLN A 340 7.65 -8.17 -24.21
C GLN A 340 8.15 -8.49 -25.60
N ASP A 341 7.23 -8.90 -26.49
CA ASP A 341 7.56 -9.28 -27.87
C ASP A 341 8.20 -8.13 -28.64
N ASN A 342 8.59 -8.40 -29.87
CA ASN A 342 9.33 -7.45 -30.71
C ASN A 342 8.56 -6.15 -30.98
N SER A 343 7.25 -6.13 -30.75
CA SER A 343 6.36 -4.98 -30.96
C SER A 343 5.99 -4.27 -29.65
N GLY A 344 6.53 -4.70 -28.51
CA GLY A 344 6.24 -4.12 -27.20
C GLY A 344 4.75 -4.27 -26.85
N PRO A 345 4.05 -3.25 -26.35
CA PRO A 345 2.62 -3.35 -26.01
C PRO A 345 1.68 -3.34 -27.24
N THR A 346 2.21 -3.27 -28.46
CA THR A 346 1.38 -3.19 -29.67
C THR A 346 0.75 -4.54 -29.98
N ASN A 347 -0.59 -4.62 -29.96
CA ASN A 347 -1.31 -5.86 -30.25
C ASN A 347 -1.45 -6.11 -31.77
N ASP A 348 -0.39 -6.58 -32.41
CA ASP A 348 -0.31 -6.85 -33.85
C ASP A 348 -0.16 -8.35 -34.21
N GLY A 349 -0.16 -9.23 -33.20
CA GLY A 349 -0.04 -10.68 -33.36
C GLY A 349 1.40 -11.21 -33.37
N VAL A 350 2.40 -10.34 -33.25
CA VAL A 350 3.79 -10.76 -33.05
C VAL A 350 3.92 -11.37 -31.65
N VAL A 351 4.53 -12.56 -31.56
CA VAL A 351 4.77 -13.24 -30.27
C VAL A 351 6.25 -13.40 -29.94
N SER A 352 7.11 -13.29 -30.94
CA SER A 352 8.56 -13.49 -30.80
C SER A 352 9.20 -12.40 -29.96
N ALA A 353 10.13 -12.79 -29.09
CA ALA A 353 10.96 -11.93 -28.25
C ALA A 353 12.35 -11.62 -28.83
N SER A 354 12.68 -12.14 -30.01
CA SER A 354 14.07 -12.22 -30.49
C SER A 354 14.75 -10.87 -30.67
N LEU A 355 14.02 -9.85 -31.11
CA LEU A 355 14.53 -8.48 -31.21
C LEU A 355 14.72 -7.85 -29.83
N THR A 356 13.78 -8.05 -28.91
CA THR A 356 13.86 -7.54 -27.53
C THR A 356 15.08 -8.10 -26.80
N LEU A 357 15.22 -9.43 -26.81
CA LEU A 357 16.31 -10.12 -26.14
C LEU A 357 17.65 -9.88 -26.84
N GLY A 358 17.66 -9.83 -28.18
CA GLY A 358 18.85 -9.47 -28.97
C GLY A 358 19.34 -8.06 -28.65
N THR A 359 18.44 -7.08 -28.57
CA THR A 359 18.80 -5.69 -28.24
C THR A 359 19.44 -5.60 -26.85
N LEU A 360 18.90 -6.33 -25.86
CA LEU A 360 19.51 -6.39 -24.53
C LEU A 360 20.89 -7.06 -24.54
N ALA A 361 21.03 -8.19 -25.24
CA ALA A 361 22.30 -8.92 -25.34
C ALA A 361 23.39 -8.09 -26.04
N ASP A 362 23.04 -7.41 -27.13
CA ASP A 362 23.94 -6.52 -27.87
C ASP A 362 24.38 -5.33 -27.03
N ALA A 363 23.47 -4.73 -26.26
CA ALA A 363 23.79 -3.62 -25.37
C ALA A 363 24.72 -4.06 -24.23
N LEU A 364 24.54 -5.28 -23.69
CA LEU A 364 25.46 -5.85 -22.69
C LEU A 364 26.85 -6.11 -23.28
N LEU A 365 26.92 -6.68 -24.49
CA LEU A 365 28.19 -6.90 -25.19
C LEU A 365 28.91 -5.58 -25.45
N GLN A 366 28.20 -4.56 -25.94
CA GLN A 366 28.77 -3.23 -26.19
C GLN A 366 29.25 -2.56 -24.90
N SER A 367 28.49 -2.69 -23.81
CA SER A 367 28.82 -2.03 -22.53
C SER A 367 29.92 -2.74 -21.74
N SER A 368 30.11 -4.05 -21.90
CA SER A 368 30.97 -4.85 -21.02
C SER A 368 32.01 -5.71 -21.72
N GLY A 369 31.88 -5.92 -23.03
CA GLY A 369 32.67 -6.89 -23.79
C GLY A 369 32.29 -8.36 -23.53
N VAL A 370 31.31 -8.64 -22.65
CA VAL A 370 30.86 -10.00 -22.34
C VAL A 370 29.65 -10.37 -23.18
N ALA A 371 29.78 -11.46 -23.93
CA ALA A 371 28.70 -11.97 -24.76
C ALA A 371 27.68 -12.77 -23.91
N TYR A 372 26.43 -12.35 -24.00
CA TYR A 372 25.28 -13.10 -23.50
C TYR A 372 24.52 -13.72 -24.67
N ASN A 373 23.95 -14.89 -24.43
CA ASN A 373 22.92 -15.49 -25.27
C ASN A 373 21.65 -15.70 -24.44
N PHE A 374 20.53 -15.97 -25.10
CA PHE A 374 19.23 -16.10 -24.44
C PHE A 374 18.47 -17.34 -24.91
N THR A 375 17.48 -17.73 -24.11
CA THR A 375 16.51 -18.75 -24.51
C THR A 375 15.17 -18.52 -23.85
N ASP A 376 14.10 -18.78 -24.60
CA ASP A 376 12.71 -18.59 -24.21
C ASP A 376 11.79 -19.52 -25.03
N VAL A 377 10.49 -19.44 -24.76
CA VAL A 377 9.45 -20.09 -25.55
C VAL A 377 8.36 -19.06 -25.83
N ASP A 378 8.12 -18.77 -27.11
CA ASP A 378 7.08 -17.85 -27.55
C ASP A 378 5.72 -18.25 -26.96
N PRO A 379 4.92 -17.33 -26.42
CA PRO A 379 3.57 -17.61 -25.97
C PRO A 379 2.60 -17.76 -27.15
N VAL A 380 1.40 -18.28 -26.84
CA VAL A 380 0.25 -18.07 -27.72
C VAL A 380 -0.20 -16.62 -27.59
N ASN A 381 -0.45 -15.97 -28.73
CA ASN A 381 -0.82 -14.56 -28.77
C ASN A 381 -1.96 -14.23 -27.78
N ASN A 382 -1.74 -13.26 -26.90
CA ASN A 382 -2.66 -12.76 -25.88
C ASN A 382 -3.15 -13.80 -24.83
N GLN A 383 -2.47 -14.95 -24.68
CA GLN A 383 -2.87 -15.98 -23.69
C GLN A 383 -2.05 -15.97 -22.39
N ASP A 384 -0.94 -15.23 -22.38
CA ASP A 384 -0.11 -15.05 -21.19
C ASP A 384 -0.45 -13.68 -20.55
N GLY A 385 -0.41 -13.62 -19.22
CA GLY A 385 -0.75 -12.42 -18.47
C GLY A 385 0.34 -11.35 -18.50
N GLY A 386 -0.03 -10.13 -18.08
CA GLY A 386 0.85 -8.97 -18.04
C GLY A 386 0.20 -7.78 -18.75
N GLU A 387 1.01 -6.85 -19.25
CA GLU A 387 0.56 -5.78 -20.14
C GLU A 387 -0.14 -6.35 -21.39
N PRO A 388 -1.39 -5.93 -21.69
CA PRO A 388 -2.10 -6.35 -22.89
C PRO A 388 -1.30 -6.09 -24.17
N GLY A 389 -1.38 -7.01 -25.13
CA GLY A 389 -0.69 -6.91 -26.42
C GLY A 389 0.78 -7.36 -26.39
N GLY A 390 1.48 -7.26 -25.27
CA GLY A 390 2.94 -7.48 -25.24
C GLY A 390 3.42 -8.91 -25.04
N ASN A 391 2.50 -9.88 -24.98
CA ASN A 391 2.83 -11.32 -24.94
C ASN A 391 3.92 -11.67 -23.92
N ILE A 392 3.85 -11.11 -22.72
CA ILE A 392 4.96 -11.16 -21.76
C ILE A 392 5.34 -12.60 -21.39
N ARG A 393 6.64 -12.89 -21.37
CA ARG A 393 7.17 -14.17 -20.87
C ARG A 393 8.39 -14.05 -19.95
N GLN A 394 8.72 -15.18 -19.34
CA GLN A 394 10.03 -15.46 -18.77
C GLN A 394 11.01 -15.83 -19.87
N ALA A 395 12.26 -15.47 -19.67
CA ALA A 395 13.39 -15.90 -20.48
C ALA A 395 14.58 -16.22 -19.58
N TYR A 396 15.62 -16.82 -20.16
CA TYR A 396 16.94 -16.87 -19.56
C TYR A 396 17.91 -16.07 -20.41
N LEU A 397 18.79 -15.33 -19.76
CA LEU A 397 19.97 -14.72 -20.36
C LEU A 397 21.20 -15.33 -19.69
N TYR A 398 22.19 -15.78 -20.46
CA TYR A 398 23.34 -16.51 -19.93
C TYR A 398 24.63 -16.15 -20.65
N ARG A 399 25.74 -16.15 -19.89
CA ARG A 399 27.09 -15.91 -20.40
C ARG A 399 27.58 -17.10 -21.21
N VAL A 400 27.91 -16.87 -22.48
CA VAL A 400 28.34 -17.94 -23.40
C VAL A 400 29.74 -18.47 -23.10
N ASP A 401 30.53 -17.79 -22.26
CA ASP A 401 31.85 -18.24 -21.82
C ASP A 401 31.80 -19.06 -20.51
N ALA A 402 30.67 -19.02 -19.79
CA ALA A 402 30.48 -19.71 -18.51
C ALA A 402 29.51 -20.91 -18.60
N LEU A 403 28.43 -20.79 -19.38
CA LEU A 403 27.35 -21.77 -19.42
C LEU A 403 27.00 -22.20 -20.86
N ASP A 404 26.62 -23.46 -20.99
CA ASP A 404 25.95 -24.01 -22.16
C ASP A 404 24.50 -24.38 -21.80
N LEU A 405 23.56 -24.04 -22.68
CA LEU A 405 22.24 -24.65 -22.69
C LEU A 405 22.40 -26.11 -23.09
N HIS A 406 22.08 -27.04 -22.20
CA HIS A 406 22.43 -28.45 -22.36
C HIS A 406 21.54 -29.16 -23.38
N GLN A 407 22.10 -29.59 -24.53
CA GLN A 407 21.36 -30.33 -25.57
C GLN A 407 20.03 -29.65 -25.96
N PRO A 408 20.07 -28.43 -26.51
CA PRO A 408 18.87 -27.64 -26.72
C PRO A 408 17.90 -28.30 -27.70
N ASN A 409 16.64 -28.39 -27.28
CA ASN A 409 15.52 -28.89 -28.06
C ASN A 409 14.24 -28.15 -27.63
N ARG A 410 14.22 -26.84 -27.92
CA ARG A 410 13.17 -25.90 -27.49
C ARG A 410 11.76 -26.43 -27.77
N GLY A 411 10.90 -26.43 -26.75
CA GLY A 411 9.48 -26.76 -26.87
C GLY A 411 8.65 -25.61 -27.48
N GLY A 412 7.47 -25.93 -28.00
CA GLY A 412 6.48 -24.95 -28.44
C GLY A 412 5.64 -24.35 -27.31
N SER A 413 4.80 -23.36 -27.66
CA SER A 413 3.97 -22.60 -26.70
C SER A 413 3.03 -23.47 -25.85
N THR A 414 2.54 -24.57 -26.42
CA THR A 414 1.58 -25.50 -25.80
C THR A 414 2.21 -26.84 -25.41
N ASP A 415 3.52 -27.01 -25.63
CA ASP A 415 4.21 -28.25 -25.30
C ASP A 415 4.49 -28.32 -23.80
N ALA A 416 3.88 -29.31 -23.13
CA ALA A 416 4.17 -29.59 -21.73
C ALA A 416 5.56 -30.23 -21.57
N ASN A 417 6.40 -29.60 -20.76
CA ASN A 417 7.69 -30.15 -20.37
C ASN A 417 7.51 -31.28 -19.33
N ALA A 418 8.51 -32.15 -19.23
CA ALA A 418 8.53 -33.26 -18.29
C ALA A 418 9.98 -33.57 -17.89
N VAL A 419 10.16 -34.11 -16.68
CA VAL A 419 11.43 -34.72 -16.28
C VAL A 419 11.43 -36.16 -16.78
N LEU A 420 12.46 -36.52 -17.54
CA LEU A 420 12.71 -37.85 -18.07
C LEU A 420 13.75 -38.58 -17.20
N ASP A 421 13.84 -39.89 -17.41
CA ASP A 421 14.88 -40.74 -16.82
C ASP A 421 16.28 -40.20 -17.12
N GLY A 422 17.21 -40.34 -16.16
CA GLY A 422 18.58 -39.87 -16.33
C GLY A 422 18.75 -38.36 -16.07
N PRO A 423 18.08 -37.84 -15.02
CA PRO A 423 17.53 -36.47 -14.94
C PRO A 423 17.71 -35.60 -16.19
N ALA A 424 16.78 -35.70 -17.14
CA ALA A 424 16.72 -34.87 -18.35
C ALA A 424 15.38 -34.14 -18.50
N LEU A 425 15.32 -32.99 -19.18
CA LEU A 425 14.06 -32.36 -19.59
C LEU A 425 13.64 -32.91 -20.95
N LYS A 426 12.33 -33.08 -21.15
CA LYS A 426 11.75 -33.40 -22.46
C LYS A 426 12.04 -32.29 -23.48
N TYR A 427 11.95 -31.03 -23.06
CA TYR A 427 12.29 -29.86 -23.87
C TYR A 427 13.21 -28.92 -23.09
N ASN A 428 14.26 -28.42 -23.75
CA ASN A 428 15.21 -27.49 -23.18
C ASN A 428 15.44 -26.26 -24.09
N PRO A 429 14.88 -25.08 -23.72
CA PRO A 429 13.95 -24.87 -22.61
C PRO A 429 12.53 -25.38 -22.95
N GLY A 430 11.66 -25.48 -21.94
CA GLY A 430 10.27 -25.87 -22.11
C GLY A 430 9.35 -25.32 -21.02
N ARG A 431 8.07 -25.11 -21.35
CA ARG A 431 7.05 -24.61 -20.43
C ARG A 431 6.54 -25.70 -19.51
N ILE A 432 6.38 -25.41 -18.22
CA ILE A 432 5.79 -26.35 -17.25
C ILE A 432 4.28 -26.29 -17.37
N ASP A 433 3.66 -27.41 -17.75
CA ASP A 433 2.20 -27.62 -17.81
C ASP A 433 1.43 -26.40 -18.37
N PRO A 434 1.68 -25.98 -19.63
CA PRO A 434 1.16 -24.72 -20.17
C PRO A 434 -0.38 -24.67 -20.30
N SER A 435 -1.05 -25.82 -20.24
CA SER A 435 -2.51 -25.96 -20.23
C SER A 435 -3.14 -25.91 -18.84
N ASN A 436 -2.36 -25.81 -17.77
CA ASN A 436 -2.90 -25.78 -16.42
C ASN A 436 -3.77 -24.53 -16.19
N PRO A 437 -5.02 -24.65 -15.71
CA PRO A 437 -5.89 -23.51 -15.42
C PRO A 437 -5.30 -22.50 -14.41
N ALA A 438 -4.33 -22.93 -13.58
CA ALA A 438 -3.57 -22.03 -12.72
C ALA A 438 -2.88 -20.89 -13.51
N TYR A 439 -2.57 -21.11 -14.79
CA TYR A 439 -1.90 -20.16 -15.67
C TYR A 439 -2.83 -19.38 -16.61
N ASP A 440 -4.15 -19.49 -16.45
CA ASP A 440 -5.11 -18.68 -17.23
C ASP A 440 -4.76 -17.19 -17.09
N ASN A 441 -4.56 -16.48 -18.20
CA ASN A 441 -4.12 -15.07 -18.18
C ASN A 441 -2.90 -14.81 -17.26
N SER A 442 -1.97 -15.77 -17.19
CA SER A 442 -0.71 -15.66 -16.46
C SER A 442 0.41 -16.30 -17.27
N ARG A 443 1.65 -15.95 -16.93
CA ARG A 443 2.84 -16.44 -17.66
C ARG A 443 3.15 -17.86 -17.22
N LYS A 444 3.42 -18.74 -18.18
CA LYS A 444 3.68 -20.17 -17.91
C LYS A 444 5.16 -20.33 -17.50
N PRO A 445 5.50 -20.99 -16.39
CA PRO A 445 6.88 -21.14 -15.94
C PRO A 445 7.78 -21.78 -16.99
N LEU A 446 9.03 -21.31 -17.06
CA LEU A 446 10.02 -21.79 -18.03
C LEU A 446 11.11 -22.61 -17.34
N ALA A 447 11.23 -23.89 -17.69
CA ALA A 447 12.29 -24.77 -17.23
C ALA A 447 13.42 -24.85 -18.28
N ALA A 448 14.66 -24.94 -17.81
CA ALA A 448 15.84 -25.15 -18.64
C ALA A 448 16.90 -26.00 -17.93
N GLN A 449 17.76 -26.65 -18.71
CA GLN A 449 18.93 -27.39 -18.27
C GLN A 449 20.22 -26.79 -18.77
N TRP A 450 21.20 -26.79 -17.89
CA TRP A 450 22.45 -26.07 -18.10
C TRP A 450 23.63 -26.95 -17.73
N LYS A 451 24.79 -26.60 -18.29
CA LYS A 451 26.07 -27.13 -17.87
C LYS A 451 27.10 -26.01 -17.84
N ALA A 452 27.94 -25.98 -16.83
CA ALA A 452 29.10 -25.10 -16.84
C ALA A 452 30.09 -25.54 -17.92
N LYS A 453 30.68 -24.58 -18.64
CA LYS A 453 31.61 -24.88 -19.74
C LYS A 453 32.81 -25.69 -19.27
N LYS A 454 33.29 -25.42 -18.07
CA LYS A 454 34.44 -26.09 -17.47
C LYS A 454 33.99 -27.07 -16.39
N GLY A 455 33.62 -28.27 -16.82
CA GLY A 455 33.25 -29.38 -15.95
C GLY A 455 31.89 -29.21 -15.25
N GLY A 456 31.58 -30.13 -14.33
CA GLY A 456 30.33 -30.10 -13.56
C GLY A 456 29.22 -31.00 -14.11
N LYS A 457 28.19 -31.17 -13.28
CA LYS A 457 26.96 -31.90 -13.59
C LYS A 457 25.97 -30.98 -14.29
N VAL A 458 25.04 -31.58 -15.02
CA VAL A 458 23.86 -30.87 -15.52
C VAL A 458 23.02 -30.42 -14.33
N PHE A 459 22.47 -29.21 -14.39
CA PHE A 459 21.54 -28.68 -13.41
C PHE A 459 20.32 -28.06 -14.08
N PHE A 460 19.24 -27.93 -13.34
CA PHE A 460 17.96 -27.41 -13.81
C PHE A 460 17.66 -26.06 -13.19
N THR A 461 16.91 -25.24 -13.91
CA THR A 461 16.34 -24.01 -13.39
C THR A 461 14.87 -23.91 -13.77
N VAL A 462 14.09 -23.25 -12.92
CA VAL A 462 12.67 -22.95 -13.16
C VAL A 462 12.40 -21.47 -12.93
N ASN A 463 12.05 -20.75 -13.98
CA ASN A 463 11.74 -19.32 -13.92
C ASN A 463 10.22 -19.13 -13.79
N VAL A 464 9.79 -18.74 -12.59
CA VAL A 464 8.38 -18.55 -12.21
C VAL A 464 8.09 -17.07 -12.04
N HIS A 465 7.09 -16.56 -12.75
CA HIS A 465 6.56 -15.20 -12.54
C HIS A 465 5.06 -15.24 -12.28
N LEU A 466 4.72 -15.34 -10.99
CA LEU A 466 3.35 -15.43 -10.50
C LEU A 466 2.46 -14.25 -10.92
N GLY A 467 1.15 -14.51 -11.04
CA GLY A 467 0.16 -13.48 -11.40
C GLY A 467 0.14 -12.30 -10.42
N SER A 468 -0.27 -11.11 -10.87
CA SER A 468 -0.38 -9.94 -10.00
C SER A 468 -1.46 -10.13 -8.92
N LYS A 469 -1.23 -9.54 -7.74
CA LYS A 469 -2.26 -9.39 -6.70
C LYS A 469 -3.02 -8.06 -6.82
N GLY A 470 -2.95 -7.43 -7.99
CA GLY A 470 -3.61 -6.16 -8.30
C GLY A 470 -5.12 -6.22 -8.05
N GLY A 471 -5.68 -5.10 -7.60
CA GLY A 471 -7.09 -5.00 -7.24
C GLY A 471 -7.47 -5.59 -5.88
N SER A 472 -6.47 -5.97 -5.06
CA SER A 472 -6.64 -6.24 -3.63
C SER A 472 -7.19 -5.01 -2.89
N SER A 473 -7.86 -5.22 -1.76
CA SER A 473 -8.30 -4.10 -0.91
C SER A 473 -7.11 -3.51 -0.14
N THR A 474 -7.30 -2.32 0.43
CA THR A 474 -6.27 -1.67 1.26
C THR A 474 -6.10 -2.39 2.60
N LEU A 475 -4.92 -2.27 3.21
CA LEU A 475 -4.66 -2.84 4.55
C LEU A 475 -5.48 -2.17 5.65
N HIS A 476 -5.93 -0.92 5.45
CA HIS A 476 -6.81 -0.17 6.37
C HIS A 476 -8.27 -0.13 5.88
N GLY A 477 -8.67 -1.09 5.04
CA GLY A 477 -10.02 -1.19 4.49
C GLY A 477 -11.04 -1.84 5.44
N ASP A 478 -12.32 -1.73 5.05
CA ASP A 478 -13.50 -2.22 5.79
C ASP A 478 -13.54 -3.75 5.86
N GLN A 479 -13.08 -4.44 4.81
CA GLN A 479 -13.06 -5.91 4.72
C GLN A 479 -11.90 -6.52 5.52
N ARG A 480 -12.21 -7.46 6.43
CA ARG A 480 -11.23 -8.11 7.34
C ARG A 480 -11.25 -9.64 7.25
N PRO A 481 -10.07 -10.30 7.12
CA PRO A 481 -8.82 -9.72 6.62
C PRO A 481 -9.01 -9.04 5.24
N PRO A 482 -8.11 -8.13 4.82
CA PRO A 482 -8.15 -7.52 3.49
C PRO A 482 -8.26 -8.56 2.38
N VAL A 483 -8.99 -8.23 1.31
CA VAL A 483 -9.06 -9.04 0.09
C VAL A 483 -7.67 -9.09 -0.55
N ASN A 484 -7.04 -10.26 -0.53
CA ASN A 484 -5.74 -10.55 -1.10
C ASN A 484 -5.93 -11.21 -2.48
N LYS A 485 -6.37 -10.43 -3.47
CA LYS A 485 -6.73 -10.96 -4.79
C LYS A 485 -5.57 -11.75 -5.41
N GLY A 486 -5.92 -12.82 -6.11
CA GLY A 486 -4.95 -13.69 -6.77
C GLY A 486 -4.19 -14.63 -5.83
N VAL A 487 -4.44 -14.62 -4.51
CA VAL A 487 -3.77 -15.54 -3.57
C VAL A 487 -4.03 -17.01 -3.92
N GLU A 488 -5.29 -17.40 -4.14
CA GLU A 488 -5.66 -18.77 -4.52
C GLU A 488 -4.97 -19.19 -5.81
N LYS A 489 -5.01 -18.33 -6.83
CA LYS A 489 -4.37 -18.58 -8.11
C LYS A 489 -2.85 -18.71 -7.98
N ARG A 490 -2.20 -17.87 -7.17
CA ARG A 490 -0.76 -17.98 -6.89
C ARG A 490 -0.41 -19.28 -6.18
N THR A 491 -1.25 -19.74 -5.25
CA THR A 491 -1.08 -21.04 -4.59
C THR A 491 -1.13 -22.16 -5.62
N SER A 492 -2.15 -22.21 -6.48
CA SER A 492 -2.26 -23.20 -7.54
C SER A 492 -1.11 -23.11 -8.56
N GLN A 493 -0.61 -21.90 -8.86
CA GLN A 493 0.56 -21.70 -9.72
C GLN A 493 1.83 -22.30 -9.11
N ASN A 494 2.05 -22.11 -7.81
CA ASN A 494 3.20 -22.70 -7.12
C ASN A 494 3.10 -24.24 -7.09
N GLU A 495 1.90 -24.77 -6.83
CA GLU A 495 1.64 -26.22 -6.86
C GLU A 495 1.88 -26.83 -8.25
N ALA A 496 1.42 -26.15 -9.31
CA ALA A 496 1.62 -26.58 -10.68
C ALA A 496 3.08 -26.43 -11.16
N ALA A 497 3.80 -25.42 -10.66
CA ALA A 497 5.21 -25.20 -11.00
C ALA A 497 6.17 -26.12 -10.24
N ALA A 498 5.76 -26.61 -9.08
CA ALA A 498 6.48 -27.63 -8.32
C ALA A 498 6.40 -28.97 -9.09
N VAL A 499 7.32 -29.15 -10.04
CA VAL A 499 7.47 -30.39 -10.80
C VAL A 499 7.60 -31.55 -9.80
N ARG A 500 6.66 -32.49 -9.86
CA ARG A 500 6.71 -33.75 -9.09
C ARG A 500 7.48 -34.81 -9.85
#